data_AF-A0A9E5L0J7-F1
#
_entry.id   AF-A0A9E5L0J7-F1
#
_cell.length_a   1.000
_cell.length_b   1.000
_cell.length_c   1.000
_cell.angle_alpha   90.00
_cell.angle_beta   90.00
_cell.angle_gamma   90.00
#
_symmetry.space_group_name_H-M   'P 1'
#
loop_
_entity.id
_entity.type
_entity.pdbx_description
1 polymer ?
#
loop_
_entity_poly.entity_id
_entity_poly.type
_entity_poly.pdbx_seq_one_letter_code
_entity_poly.pdbx_strand_id
1 'polypeptide(L)' 'MLIAIALLAHFTLHEAFVFAIGIAASMVPQGLPAQVSLSLTLASGRLAKKNALVKQLASVETLGCVNVICTDKT' A
#
# COMPACT_ATOMS: atom_id res chain seq x y z
N MET A 1 20.72 1.68 -16.64
CA MET A 1 21.31 2.84 -15.94
C MET A 1 22.06 2.42 -14.68
N LEU A 2 21.43 1.76 -13.70
CA LEU A 2 22.07 1.33 -12.44
C LEU A 2 23.34 0.47 -12.62
N ILE A 3 23.31 -0.55 -13.49
CA ILE A 3 24.48 -1.40 -13.77
C ILE A 3 25.61 -0.60 -14.42
N ALA A 4 25.29 0.32 -15.34
CA ALA A 4 26.30 1.18 -15.98
C ALA A 4 26.97 2.13 -14.98
N ILE A 5 26.20 2.68 -14.04
CA ILE A 5 26.72 3.50 -12.93
C ILE A 5 27.62 2.67 -12.00
N ALA A 6 27.21 1.44 -11.67
CA ALA A 6 28.00 0.55 -10.81
C ALA A 6 29.31 0.09 -11.48
N LEU A 7 29.29 -0.18 -12.79
CA LEU A 7 30.50 -0.48 -13.55
C LEU A 7 31.45 0.73 -13.67
N LEU A 8 30.90 1.95 -13.82
CA LEU A 8 31.67 3.20 -13.74
C LEU A 8 32.27 3.43 -12.34
N ALA A 9 31.62 2.92 -11.29
CA ALA A 9 32.12 2.93 -9.92
C ALA A 9 33.12 1.79 -9.62
N HIS A 10 33.63 1.11 -10.65
CA HIS A 10 34.60 0.01 -10.57
C HIS A 10 34.11 -1.25 -9.84
N PHE A 11 32.79 -1.48 -9.77
CA PHE A 11 32.27 -2.74 -9.25
C PHE A 11 32.42 -3.86 -10.27
N THR A 12 32.64 -5.08 -9.81
CA THR A 12 32.58 -6.26 -10.67
C THR A 12 31.15 -6.45 -11.19
N LEU A 13 30.98 -7.17 -12.31
CA LEU A 13 29.67 -7.47 -12.88
C LEU A 13 28.71 -8.11 -11.87
N HIS A 14 29.23 -8.98 -11.01
CA HIS A 14 28.46 -9.63 -9.95
C HIS A 14 27.97 -8.62 -8.90
N GLU A 15 28.86 -7.78 -8.39
CA GLU A 15 28.52 -6.74 -7.41
C GLU A 15 27.55 -5.71 -7.98
N ALA A 16 27.74 -5.30 -9.24
CA ALA A 16 26.85 -4.39 -9.96
C ALA A 16 25.43 -4.96 -10.07
N PHE A 17 25.30 -6.28 -10.27
CA PHE A 17 23.99 -6.95 -10.34
C PHE A 17 23.29 -6.98 -8.98
N VAL A 18 24.01 -7.37 -7.93
CA VAL A 18 23.49 -7.39 -6.55
C VAL A 18 23.09 -5.98 -6.10
N PHE A 19 23.91 -4.97 -6.41
CA PHE A 19 23.62 -3.56 -6.13
C PHE A 19 22.35 -3.08 -6.82
N ALA A 20 22.20 -3.37 -8.12
CA ALA A 20 21.03 -2.97 -8.89
C ALA A 20 19.73 -3.58 -8.32
N ILE A 21 19.75 -4.85 -7.93
CA ILE A 21 18.60 -5.51 -7.30
C ILE A 21 18.31 -4.90 -5.92
N GLY A 22 19.34 -4.62 -5.12
CA GLY A 22 19.18 -4.01 -3.80
C GLY A 22 18.52 -2.63 -3.86
N ILE A 23 18.94 -1.78 -4.80
CA ILE A 23 18.30 -0.47 -5.03
C ILE A 23 16.86 -0.65 -5.55
N ALA A 24 16.63 -1.56 -6.50
CA ALA A 24 15.28 -1.80 -7.00
C ALA A 24 14.32 -2.28 -5.89
N ALA A 25 14.78 -3.18 -5.02
CA ALA A 25 13.99 -3.69 -3.91
C ALA A 25 13.73 -2.62 -2.83
N SER A 26 14.68 -1.73 -2.56
CA SER A 26 14.53 -0.68 -1.53
C SER A 26 13.51 0.39 -1.90
N MET A 27 13.25 0.57 -3.20
CA MET A 27 12.22 1.50 -3.68
C MET A 27 10.79 1.00 -3.45
N VAL A 28 10.59 -0.30 -3.19
CA VAL A 28 9.26 -0.86 -2.96
C VAL A 28 8.83 -0.62 -1.51
N PRO A 29 7.72 0.10 -1.25
CA PRO A 29 7.25 0.33 0.11
C PRO A 29 6.51 -0.90 0.64
N GLN A 30 7.27 -1.92 1.05
CA GLN A 30 6.76 -3.22 1.52
C GLN A 30 5.77 -3.11 2.70
N GLY A 31 5.89 -2.05 3.52
CA GLY A 31 5.00 -1.80 4.66
C GLY A 31 3.67 -1.15 4.31
N LEU A 32 3.52 -0.56 3.12
CA LEU A 32 2.34 0.23 2.76
C LEU A 32 1.03 -0.59 2.79
N PRO A 33 0.96 -1.83 2.25
CA PRO A 33 -0.27 -2.62 2.29
C PRO A 33 -0.73 -2.92 3.73
N ALA A 34 0.21 -3.16 4.65
CA ALA A 34 -0.09 -3.39 6.06
C ALA A 34 -0.57 -2.10 6.75
N GLN A 35 0.05 -0.95 6.47
CA GLN A 35 -0.35 0.35 7.00
C GLN A 35 -1.77 0.76 6.56
N VAL A 36 -2.10 0.54 5.28
CA VAL A 36 -3.45 0.77 4.75
C VAL A 36 -4.46 -0.13 5.46
N SER A 37 -4.17 -1.43 5.58
CA SER A 37 -5.04 -2.39 6.26
C SER A 37 -5.28 -2.03 7.73
N LEU A 38 -4.23 -1.59 8.44
CA LEU A 38 -4.34 -1.13 9.82
C LEU A 38 -5.23 0.13 9.93
N SER A 39 -5.01 1.10 9.05
CA SER A 39 -5.80 2.34 8.99
C SER A 39 -7.29 2.04 8.76
N LEU A 40 -7.61 1.17 7.81
CA LEU A 40 -8.98 0.74 7.52
C LEU A 40 -9.58 -0.07 8.68
N THR A 41 -8.79 -0.91 9.34
CA THR A 41 -9.23 -1.71 10.50
C THR A 41 -9.62 -0.80 11.67
N LEU A 42 -8.80 0.22 11.98
CA LEU A 42 -9.11 1.20 13.02
C LEU A 42 -10.37 2.00 12.68
N ALA A 43 -10.53 2.42 11.42
CA ALA A 43 -11.73 3.10 10.96
C ALA A 43 -12.99 2.22 11.04
N SER A 44 -12.89 0.96 10.60
CA SER A 44 -13.93 -0.06 10.73
C SER A 44 -14.33 -0.28 12.19
N GLY A 45 -13.36 -0.36 13.11
CA GLY A 45 -13.62 -0.49 14.54
C GLY A 45 -14.40 0.69 15.13
N ARG A 46 -14.19 1.92 14.62
CA ARG A 46 -15.00 3.09 15.01
C ARG A 46 -16.44 3.00 14.51
N LEU A 47 -16.67 2.45 13.31
CA LEU A 47 -18.01 2.23 12.76
C LEU A 47 -18.76 1.13 13.53
N ALA A 48 -18.07 0.04 13.88
CA ALA A 48 -18.64 -1.05 14.67
C ALA A 48 -19.12 -0.57 16.05
N LYS A 49 -18.36 0.32 16.72
CA LYS A 49 -18.78 0.97 17.98
C LYS A 49 -20.05 1.82 17.84
N LYS A 50 -20.43 2.20 16.63
CA LYS A 50 -21.67 2.91 16.29
C LYS A 50 -22.73 1.98 15.68
N ASN A 51 -22.63 0.67 15.91
CA ASN A 51 -23.52 -0.36 15.38
C ASN A 51 -23.54 -0.48 13.84
N ALA A 52 -22.49 -0.01 13.15
CA ALA A 52 -22.31 -0.20 11.71
C ALA A 52 -21.22 -1.25 11.45
N LEU A 53 -21.63 -2.52 11.27
CA LEU A 53 -20.70 -3.63 11.01
C LEU A 53 -20.18 -3.59 9.58
N VAL A 54 -18.87 -3.44 9.42
CA VAL A 54 -18.19 -3.51 8.12
C VAL A 54 -17.64 -4.93 7.90
N LYS A 55 -18.17 -5.63 6.89
CA LYS A 55 -17.74 -7.00 6.55
C LYS A 55 -16.48 -7.04 5.67
N GLN A 56 -16.20 -5.96 4.93
CA GLN A 56 -15.04 -5.86 4.04
C GLN A 56 -14.36 -4.50 4.27
N LEU A 57 -13.06 -4.50 4.57
CA LEU A 57 -12.32 -3.25 4.88
C LEU A 57 -12.36 -2.23 3.73
N ALA A 58 -12.36 -2.70 2.47
CA ALA A 58 -12.48 -1.84 1.30
C ALA A 58 -13.80 -1.01 1.29
N SER A 59 -14.87 -1.51 1.91
CA SER A 59 -16.13 -0.75 2.02
C SER A 59 -16.00 0.52 2.87
N VAL A 60 -15.03 0.58 3.79
CA VAL A 60 -14.75 1.81 4.57
C VAL A 60 -14.23 2.91 3.65
N GLU A 61 -13.33 2.57 2.73
CA GLU A 61 -12.78 3.49 1.73
C GLU A 61 -13.88 3.93 0.75
N THR A 62 -14.69 2.98 0.25
CA THR A 62 -15.82 3.29 -0.63
C THR A 62 -16.79 4.30 0.02
N LEU A 63 -17.13 4.10 1.30
CA LEU A 63 -18.01 5.03 2.02
C LEU A 63 -17.36 6.40 2.25
N GLY A 64 -16.03 6.46 2.41
CA GLY A 64 -15.29 7.72 2.55
C GLY A 64 -15.20 8.53 1.26
N CYS A 65 -15.24 7.87 0.09
CA CYS A 65 -15.15 8.50 -1.23
C CYS A 65 -16.50 8.57 -1.97
N VAL A 66 -17.61 8.19 -1.34
CA VAL A 66 -18.92 8.15 -2.00
C VAL A 66 -19.40 9.56 -2.36
N ASN A 67 -19.86 9.75 -3.61
CA ASN A 67 -20.45 11.01 -4.07
C ASN A 67 -21.98 10.97 -4.16
N VAL A 68 -22.56 9.78 -4.29
CA VAL A 68 -24.01 9.58 -4.45
C VAL A 68 -24.47 8.48 -3.51
N ILE A 69 -25.49 8.76 -2.70
CA ILE A 69 -26.13 7.78 -1.82
C ILE A 69 -27.51 7.50 -2.36
N CYS A 70 -27.74 6.28 -2.81
CA CYS A 70 -29.07 5.80 -3.14
C CYS A 70 -29.72 5.25 -1.87
N THR A 71 -30.88 5.81 -1.50
CA THR A 71 -31.70 5.27 -0.42
C THR A 71 -32.88 4.52 -1.00
N ASP A 72 -33.17 3.34 -0.45
CA ASP A 72 -34.44 2.68 -0.70
C ASP A 72 -35.54 3.40 0.09
N LYS A 73 -36.73 3.55 -0.50
CA LYS A 73 -37.82 4.37 0.06
C LYS A 73 -38.78 3.59 0.95
N THR A 74 -38.99 2.29 0.70
CA THR A 74 -40.12 1.47 1.21
C THR A 74 -40.88 2.06 2.39
#